data_AF-I0YTS5-F1
#
_entry.id   AF-I0YTS5-F1
#
_cell.length_a   1.000
_cell.length_b   1.000
_cell.length_c   1.000
_cell.angle_alpha   90.00
_cell.angle_beta   90.00
_cell.angle_gamma   90.00
#
_symmetry.space_group_name_H-M   'P 1'
#
loop_
_entity.id
_entity.type
_entity.pdbx_description
1 polymer ?
#
loop_
_entity_poly.entity_id
_entity_poly.type
_entity_poly.pdbx_seq_one_letter_code
_entity_poly.pdbx_strand_id
1 'polypeptide(L)'
;MPAWEVDHTKQMQRLRKWRNMLGGGTADWKRFSARHPAMVKRRVRKGIPDRLRGVAWQLLSGGRELLLQNEGVYERLMLAGSSEKELEIVRDLSRTYPSHVYYQQRQGPGQRSLFNVLRAYSVYDRQVGYVQGMGFIAGLLLLYMCEEDAFWTLTALLKGAVHAPLEGLFRPGLPLLQQYLFQFSRLVDEEVPRVGSHLRKEGVHPTMFCSHWFITLFAYTLPFDHLLRIWDVLFLEGPKIIFRVGLALLKTAEDTLLALPFERLLTALNSKHFSAFSRPPAQLLKLALSFKVSRRLGASLAEFQKQQKEHPNGKDPL
;
A
#
# COMPACT_ATOMS: atom_id res chain seq x y z
N MET A 1 -10.86 34.01 -16.26
CA MET A 1 -11.48 32.70 -15.94
C MET A 1 -11.35 32.46 -14.44
N PRO A 2 -12.42 32.05 -13.74
CA PRO A 2 -12.38 31.70 -12.33
C PRO A 2 -11.46 30.51 -12.03
N ALA A 3 -10.95 30.41 -10.80
CA ALA A 3 -10.00 29.36 -10.39
C ALA A 3 -10.56 27.93 -10.57
N TRP A 4 -11.86 27.74 -10.34
CA TRP A 4 -12.54 26.44 -10.52
C TRP A 4 -12.58 26.00 -11.99
N GLU A 5 -12.73 26.94 -12.92
CA GLU A 5 -12.83 26.67 -14.36
C GLU A 5 -11.47 26.28 -14.95
N VAL A 6 -10.40 26.92 -14.45
CA VAL A 6 -9.01 26.59 -14.78
C VAL A 6 -8.63 25.20 -14.24
N ASP A 7 -9.05 24.85 -13.02
CA ASP A 7 -8.78 23.53 -12.45
C ASP A 7 -9.55 22.42 -13.19
N HIS A 8 -10.83 22.63 -13.47
CA HIS A 8 -11.64 21.71 -14.28
C HIS A 8 -11.02 21.44 -15.65
N THR A 9 -10.57 22.49 -16.35
CA THR A 9 -9.91 22.37 -17.66
C THR A 9 -8.61 21.55 -17.57
N LYS A 10 -7.80 21.77 -16.52
CA LYS A 10 -6.57 21.00 -16.28
C LYS A 10 -6.87 19.53 -15.98
N GLN A 11 -7.94 19.22 -15.25
CA GLN A 11 -8.37 17.86 -14.97
C GLN A 11 -8.83 17.15 -16.25
N MET A 12 -9.63 17.82 -17.08
CA MET A 12 -10.09 17.25 -18.36
C MET A 12 -8.95 16.98 -19.35
N GLN A 13 -7.98 17.90 -19.44
CA GLN A 13 -6.78 17.65 -20.25
C GLN A 13 -5.96 16.46 -19.74
N ARG A 14 -5.87 16.30 -18.41
CA ARG A 14 -5.20 15.15 -17.78
C ARG A 14 -5.94 13.86 -18.09
N LEU A 15 -7.26 13.85 -17.98
CA LEU A 15 -8.12 12.71 -18.30
C LEU A 15 -7.93 12.25 -19.74
N ARG A 16 -8.01 13.17 -20.72
CA ARG A 16 -7.78 12.86 -22.14
C ARG A 16 -6.40 12.27 -22.39
N LYS A 17 -5.37 12.86 -21.79
CA LYS A 17 -3.99 12.39 -21.87
C LYS A 17 -3.85 10.96 -21.34
N TRP A 18 -4.50 10.62 -20.25
CA TRP A 18 -4.49 9.27 -19.68
C TRP A 18 -5.27 8.27 -20.52
N ARG A 19 -6.47 8.63 -20.99
CA ARG A 19 -7.26 7.76 -21.88
C ARG A 19 -6.46 7.35 -23.13
N ASN A 20 -5.78 8.31 -23.75
CA ASN A 20 -4.93 8.03 -24.90
C ASN A 20 -3.72 7.13 -24.59
N MET A 21 -3.23 7.11 -23.34
CA MET A 21 -2.13 6.21 -22.95
C MET A 21 -2.62 4.79 -22.65
N LEU A 22 -3.77 4.66 -21.98
CA LEU A 22 -4.32 3.37 -21.61
C LEU A 22 -4.76 2.58 -22.87
N GLY A 23 -5.13 3.29 -23.94
CA GLY A 23 -5.53 2.67 -25.20
C GLY A 23 -6.83 1.89 -25.08
N GLY A 24 -7.01 0.87 -25.92
CA GLY A 24 -8.19 0.01 -25.94
C GLY A 24 -8.11 -1.20 -24.99
N GLY A 25 -7.00 -1.42 -24.29
CA GLY A 25 -6.87 -2.55 -23.36
C GLY A 25 -5.42 -2.93 -23.03
N THR A 26 -5.23 -4.13 -22.47
CA THR A 26 -3.95 -4.61 -21.93
C THR A 26 -2.81 -4.58 -22.95
N ALA A 27 -3.06 -4.99 -24.19
CA ALA A 27 -2.03 -5.04 -25.24
C ALA A 27 -1.52 -3.63 -25.60
N ASP A 28 -2.43 -2.67 -25.76
CA ASP A 28 -2.09 -1.27 -26.03
C ASP A 28 -1.31 -0.66 -24.87
N TRP A 29 -1.76 -0.91 -23.63
CA TRP A 29 -1.07 -0.45 -22.44
C TRP A 29 0.36 -0.99 -22.35
N LYS A 30 0.56 -2.31 -22.53
CA LYS A 30 1.90 -2.92 -22.52
C LYS A 30 2.80 -2.30 -23.59
N ARG A 31 2.29 -2.16 -24.81
CA ARG A 31 3.03 -1.55 -25.93
C ARG A 31 3.39 -0.10 -25.64
N PHE A 32 2.44 0.70 -25.13
CA PHE A 32 2.66 2.10 -24.81
C PHE A 32 3.65 2.27 -23.66
N SER A 33 3.46 1.52 -22.57
CA SER A 33 4.30 1.62 -21.37
C SER A 33 5.75 1.20 -21.63
N ALA A 34 5.98 0.17 -22.44
CA ALA A 34 7.31 -0.25 -22.87
C ALA A 34 8.00 0.81 -23.75
N ARG A 35 7.25 1.49 -24.64
CA ARG A 35 7.78 2.55 -25.52
C ARG A 35 8.02 3.88 -24.81
N HIS A 36 7.21 4.20 -23.80
CA HIS A 36 7.22 5.50 -23.14
C HIS A 36 7.34 5.42 -21.59
N PRO A 37 8.30 4.66 -21.03
CA PRO A 37 8.37 4.41 -19.60
C PRO A 37 8.58 5.68 -18.77
N ALA A 38 9.41 6.62 -19.26
CA ALA A 38 9.63 7.90 -18.60
C ALA A 38 8.37 8.77 -18.55
N MET A 39 7.54 8.74 -19.60
CA MET A 39 6.29 9.48 -19.65
C MET A 39 5.26 8.89 -18.68
N VAL A 40 5.11 7.57 -18.66
CA VAL A 40 4.25 6.85 -17.71
C VAL A 40 4.63 7.23 -16.29
N LYS A 41 5.92 7.10 -15.94
CA LYS A 41 6.43 7.46 -14.62
C LYS A 41 6.13 8.89 -14.21
N ARG A 42 6.39 9.86 -15.10
CA ARG A 42 6.09 11.26 -14.83
C ARG A 42 4.59 11.50 -14.61
N ARG A 43 3.73 10.87 -15.40
CA ARG A 43 2.28 11.05 -15.32
C ARG A 43 1.68 10.37 -14.08
N VAL A 44 2.13 9.17 -13.72
CA VAL A 44 1.76 8.49 -12.45
C VAL A 44 2.13 9.36 -11.24
N ARG A 45 3.38 9.84 -11.18
CA ARG A 45 3.84 10.71 -10.08
C ARG A 45 3.05 12.03 -10.00
N LYS A 46 2.63 12.59 -11.14
CA LYS A 46 1.76 13.78 -11.19
C LYS A 46 0.31 13.47 -10.78
N GLY A 47 -0.16 12.30 -11.16
CA GLY A 47 -1.38 11.67 -10.67
C GLY A 47 -2.32 11.13 -11.72
N ILE A 48 -2.91 9.99 -11.37
CA ILE A 48 -3.95 9.33 -12.13
C ILE A 48 -5.28 10.06 -11.85
N PRO A 49 -6.04 10.46 -12.88
CA PRO A 49 -7.40 10.95 -12.71
C PRO A 49 -8.25 9.94 -11.96
N ASP A 50 -9.04 10.42 -11.02
CA ASP A 50 -9.82 9.57 -10.11
C ASP A 50 -10.65 8.51 -10.86
N ARG A 51 -11.37 8.95 -11.90
CA ARG A 51 -12.20 8.09 -12.77
C ARG A 51 -11.44 7.01 -13.53
N LEU A 52 -10.12 7.07 -13.61
CA LEU A 52 -9.29 6.11 -14.33
C LEU A 52 -8.45 5.23 -13.41
N ARG A 53 -8.53 5.40 -12.08
CA ARG A 53 -7.73 4.62 -11.12
C ARG A 53 -8.01 3.14 -11.21
N GLY A 54 -9.27 2.71 -11.26
CA GLY A 54 -9.63 1.30 -11.35
C GLY A 54 -8.89 0.59 -12.50
N VAL A 55 -9.08 1.10 -13.72
CA VAL A 55 -8.44 0.57 -14.92
C VAL A 55 -6.90 0.71 -14.86
N ALA A 56 -6.39 1.87 -14.47
CA ALA A 56 -4.95 2.11 -14.46
C ALA A 56 -4.22 1.26 -13.42
N TRP A 57 -4.75 1.12 -12.21
CA TRP A 57 -4.19 0.28 -11.16
C TRP A 57 -4.21 -1.19 -11.54
N GLN A 58 -5.31 -1.67 -12.12
CA GLN A 58 -5.43 -3.05 -12.58
C GLN A 58 -4.41 -3.38 -13.70
N LEU A 59 -4.14 -2.43 -14.60
CA LEU A 59 -3.14 -2.55 -15.65
C LEU A 59 -1.69 -2.43 -15.13
N LEU A 60 -1.44 -1.54 -14.17
CA LEU A 60 -0.13 -1.34 -13.56
C LEU A 60 0.27 -2.49 -12.64
N SER A 61 -0.71 -3.11 -11.97
CA SER A 61 -0.47 -4.25 -11.07
C SER A 61 -0.23 -5.56 -11.82
N GLY A 62 -0.71 -5.68 -13.06
CA GLY A 62 -0.79 -6.94 -13.79
C GLY A 62 -2.08 -7.73 -13.50
N GLY A 63 -2.98 -7.22 -12.65
CA GLY A 63 -4.23 -7.88 -12.30
C GLY A 63 -5.13 -8.17 -13.50
N ARG A 64 -5.14 -7.29 -14.51
CA ARG A 64 -5.94 -7.51 -15.72
C ARG A 64 -5.45 -8.71 -16.53
N GLU A 65 -4.13 -8.93 -16.55
CA GLU A 65 -3.55 -10.09 -17.23
C GLU A 65 -3.82 -11.38 -16.48
N LEU A 66 -3.70 -11.36 -15.14
CA LEU A 66 -4.06 -12.51 -14.32
C LEU A 66 -5.54 -12.90 -14.53
N LEU A 67 -6.45 -11.93 -14.56
CA LEU A 67 -7.86 -12.18 -14.84
C LEU A 67 -8.04 -12.89 -16.18
N LEU A 68 -7.48 -12.32 -17.26
CA LEU A 68 -7.61 -12.89 -18.61
C LEU A 68 -7.00 -14.29 -18.75
N GLN A 69 -5.97 -14.61 -17.95
CA GLN A 69 -5.33 -15.93 -17.95
C GLN A 69 -6.09 -16.97 -17.10
N ASN A 70 -7.02 -16.53 -16.25
CA ASN A 70 -7.65 -17.36 -15.22
C ASN A 70 -9.18 -17.17 -15.21
N GLU A 71 -9.79 -17.05 -16.38
CA GLU A 71 -11.23 -16.84 -16.54
C GLU A 71 -12.05 -17.93 -15.80
N GLY A 72 -13.09 -17.50 -15.10
CA GLY A 72 -13.96 -18.37 -14.33
C GLY A 72 -13.39 -18.84 -12.97
N VAL A 73 -12.13 -18.53 -12.64
CA VAL A 73 -11.53 -18.97 -11.36
C VAL A 73 -12.22 -18.27 -10.19
N TYR A 74 -12.50 -16.97 -10.29
CA TYR A 74 -13.14 -16.24 -9.20
C TYR A 74 -14.52 -16.80 -8.87
N GLU A 75 -15.33 -17.07 -9.88
CA GLU A 75 -16.65 -17.71 -9.76
C GLU A 75 -16.54 -19.09 -9.12
N ARG A 76 -15.55 -19.91 -9.55
CA ARG A 76 -15.30 -21.22 -8.93
C ARG A 76 -14.92 -21.10 -7.46
N LEU A 77 -14.11 -20.10 -7.08
CA LEU A 77 -13.75 -19.86 -5.68
C LEU A 77 -14.94 -19.40 -4.84
N MET A 78 -15.85 -18.61 -5.44
CA MET A 78 -17.08 -18.20 -4.78
C MET A 78 -18.01 -19.40 -4.50
N LEU A 79 -18.06 -20.36 -5.42
CA LEU A 79 -18.81 -21.62 -5.28
C LEU A 79 -18.10 -22.65 -4.40
N ALA A 80 -16.80 -22.50 -4.15
CA ALA A 80 -16.05 -23.40 -3.29
C ALA A 80 -16.55 -23.33 -1.84
N GLY A 81 -16.39 -24.43 -1.10
CA GLY A 81 -16.82 -24.58 0.30
C GLY A 81 -16.23 -23.53 1.25
N SER A 82 -16.68 -23.55 2.51
CA SER A 82 -16.33 -22.54 3.53
C SER A 82 -14.83 -22.38 3.74
N SER A 83 -14.37 -21.13 3.92
CA SER A 83 -13.00 -20.85 4.38
C SER A 83 -12.93 -20.91 5.90
N GLU A 84 -11.88 -21.53 6.46
CA GLU A 84 -11.61 -21.52 7.90
C GLU A 84 -11.42 -20.10 8.47
N LYS A 85 -11.20 -19.12 7.58
CA LYS A 85 -10.93 -17.72 7.92
C LYS A 85 -12.16 -16.82 7.91
N GLU A 86 -13.35 -17.34 7.62
CA GLU A 86 -14.56 -16.51 7.51
C GLU A 86 -14.86 -15.71 8.78
N LEU A 87 -14.69 -16.30 9.97
CA LEU A 87 -14.91 -15.58 11.23
C LEU A 87 -13.92 -14.43 11.43
N GLU A 88 -12.65 -14.62 11.06
CA GLU A 88 -11.62 -13.57 11.11
C GLU A 88 -11.95 -12.44 10.12
N ILE A 89 -12.39 -12.80 8.91
CA ILE A 89 -12.83 -11.83 7.89
C ILE A 89 -14.00 -11.01 8.41
N VAL A 90 -15.06 -11.66 8.92
CA VAL A 90 -16.29 -11.00 9.42
C VAL A 90 -15.99 -9.99 10.51
N ARG A 91 -15.09 -10.31 11.46
CA ARG A 91 -14.67 -9.37 12.51
C ARG A 91 -14.05 -8.11 11.92
N ASP A 92 -13.35 -8.24 10.80
CA ASP A 92 -12.59 -7.16 10.17
C ASP A 92 -13.39 -6.26 9.26
N LEU A 93 -14.51 -6.76 8.71
CA LEU A 93 -15.41 -5.96 7.87
C LEU A 93 -15.86 -4.69 8.60
N SER A 94 -16.24 -4.81 9.88
CA SER A 94 -16.78 -3.69 10.67
C SER A 94 -15.78 -2.58 10.98
N ARG A 95 -14.47 -2.88 10.92
CA ARG A 95 -13.38 -1.92 11.19
C ARG A 95 -12.72 -1.38 9.92
N THR A 96 -13.13 -1.86 8.75
CA THR A 96 -12.54 -1.48 7.45
C THR A 96 -13.37 -0.36 6.83
N TYR A 97 -12.82 0.87 6.82
CA TYR A 97 -13.49 2.09 6.35
C TYR A 97 -14.91 2.31 6.92
N PRO A 98 -15.12 2.25 8.25
CA PRO A 98 -16.45 2.21 8.86
C PRO A 98 -17.30 3.47 8.60
N SER A 99 -16.66 4.61 8.34
CA SER A 99 -17.33 5.88 8.03
C SER A 99 -17.56 6.12 6.54
N HIS A 100 -17.08 5.23 5.67
CA HIS A 100 -17.22 5.39 4.23
C HIS A 100 -18.62 4.94 3.78
N VAL A 101 -19.30 5.74 2.96
CA VAL A 101 -20.69 5.51 2.53
C VAL A 101 -20.94 4.10 1.96
N TYR A 102 -19.94 3.52 1.29
CA TYR A 102 -20.02 2.17 0.73
C TYR A 102 -19.94 1.04 1.78
N TYR A 103 -19.24 1.27 2.91
CA TYR A 103 -18.95 0.25 3.93
C TYR A 103 -19.69 0.45 5.26
N GLN A 104 -20.27 1.64 5.48
CA GLN A 104 -20.91 2.03 6.74
C GLN A 104 -22.11 1.15 7.12
N GLN A 105 -22.84 0.62 6.13
CA GLN A 105 -23.96 -0.26 6.37
C GLN A 105 -23.46 -1.66 6.74
N ARG A 106 -23.76 -2.11 7.96
CA ARG A 106 -23.52 -3.49 8.40
C ARG A 106 -24.21 -4.46 7.46
N GLN A 107 -23.46 -5.46 6.98
CA GLN A 107 -23.93 -6.45 5.99
C GLN A 107 -24.47 -5.82 4.68
N GLY A 108 -24.17 -4.55 4.43
CA GLY A 108 -24.52 -3.86 3.19
C GLY A 108 -23.72 -4.40 1.99
N PRO A 109 -24.02 -3.92 0.77
CA PRO A 109 -23.33 -4.36 -0.45
C PRO A 109 -21.80 -4.29 -0.35
N GLY A 110 -21.23 -3.17 0.15
CA GLY A 110 -19.78 -3.04 0.25
C GLY A 110 -19.11 -4.03 1.21
N GLN A 111 -19.72 -4.30 2.37
CA GLN A 111 -19.19 -5.31 3.30
C GLN A 111 -19.30 -6.73 2.72
N ARG A 112 -20.37 -7.03 1.98
CA ARG A 112 -20.53 -8.31 1.27
C ARG A 112 -19.49 -8.49 0.17
N SER A 113 -19.25 -7.46 -0.65
CA SER A 113 -18.19 -7.50 -1.67
C SER A 113 -16.81 -7.67 -1.06
N LEU A 114 -16.52 -6.97 0.05
CA LEU A 114 -15.26 -7.12 0.77
C LEU A 114 -15.10 -8.54 1.33
N PHE A 115 -16.16 -9.10 1.91
CA PHE A 115 -16.16 -10.48 2.37
C PHE A 115 -15.87 -11.46 1.23
N ASN A 116 -16.56 -11.32 0.09
CA ASN A 116 -16.41 -12.19 -1.06
C ASN A 116 -14.96 -12.20 -1.58
N VAL A 117 -14.36 -11.01 -1.78
CA VAL A 117 -12.98 -10.89 -2.26
C VAL A 117 -11.99 -11.52 -1.28
N LEU A 118 -12.11 -11.24 0.02
CA LEU A 118 -11.20 -11.77 1.04
C LEU A 118 -11.35 -13.28 1.22
N ARG A 119 -12.59 -13.79 1.18
CA ARG A 119 -12.89 -15.22 1.24
C ARG A 119 -12.36 -15.94 0.01
N ALA A 120 -12.59 -15.40 -1.18
CA ALA A 120 -12.05 -15.99 -2.41
C ALA A 120 -10.52 -16.04 -2.36
N TYR A 121 -9.86 -14.98 -1.89
CA TYR A 121 -8.41 -14.96 -1.72
C TYR A 121 -7.93 -16.00 -0.69
N SER A 122 -8.59 -16.12 0.46
CA SER A 122 -8.18 -17.08 1.49
C SER A 122 -8.32 -18.53 1.05
N VAL A 123 -9.26 -18.83 0.14
CA VAL A 123 -9.39 -20.14 -0.50
C VAL A 123 -8.36 -20.34 -1.61
N TYR A 124 -8.11 -19.30 -2.41
CA TYR A 124 -7.14 -19.33 -3.52
C TYR A 124 -5.71 -19.57 -3.04
N ASP A 125 -5.31 -18.93 -1.94
CA ASP A 125 -3.96 -18.98 -1.41
C ASP A 125 -3.96 -19.43 0.05
N ARG A 126 -4.16 -20.73 0.30
CA ARG A 126 -4.26 -21.29 1.66
C ARG A 126 -3.00 -21.10 2.52
N GLN A 127 -1.83 -20.89 1.91
CA GLN A 127 -0.58 -20.65 2.65
C GLN A 127 -0.60 -19.30 3.37
N VAL A 128 -1.25 -18.30 2.77
CA VAL A 128 -1.51 -17.00 3.39
C VAL A 128 -2.85 -17.00 4.11
N GLY A 129 -3.88 -17.53 3.45
CA GLY A 129 -5.26 -17.47 3.89
C GLY A 129 -5.73 -16.02 3.98
N TYR A 130 -6.19 -15.64 5.17
CA TYR A 130 -6.52 -14.28 5.52
C TYR A 130 -5.70 -13.87 6.74
N VAL A 131 -5.18 -12.65 6.71
CA VAL A 131 -4.50 -12.01 7.83
C VAL A 131 -5.06 -10.60 8.00
N GLN A 132 -5.22 -10.21 9.26
CA GLN A 132 -5.67 -8.87 9.64
C GLN A 132 -4.87 -7.79 8.91
N GLY A 133 -5.59 -6.84 8.29
CA GLY A 133 -5.01 -5.75 7.53
C GLY A 133 -5.24 -5.88 6.02
N MET A 134 -5.40 -7.10 5.50
CA MET A 134 -5.74 -7.33 4.09
C MET A 134 -7.05 -6.64 3.68
N GLY A 135 -8.01 -6.55 4.62
CA GLY A 135 -9.27 -5.85 4.39
C GLY A 135 -9.11 -4.39 3.96
N PHE A 136 -8.11 -3.66 4.47
CA PHE A 136 -7.89 -2.27 4.05
C PHE A 136 -7.38 -2.16 2.60
N ILE A 137 -6.62 -3.15 2.13
CA ILE A 137 -6.11 -3.22 0.76
C ILE A 137 -7.28 -3.56 -0.17
N ALA A 138 -8.00 -4.66 0.10
CA ALA A 138 -9.15 -5.09 -0.69
C ALA A 138 -10.28 -4.03 -0.70
N GLY A 139 -10.51 -3.40 0.45
CA GLY A 139 -11.50 -2.33 0.59
C GLY A 139 -11.16 -1.11 -0.29
N LEU A 140 -9.89 -0.69 -0.36
CA LEU A 140 -9.55 0.41 -1.25
C LEU A 140 -9.73 0.03 -2.73
N LEU A 141 -9.38 -1.20 -3.11
CA LEU A 141 -9.57 -1.68 -4.48
C LEU A 141 -11.05 -1.65 -4.89
N LEU A 142 -11.93 -2.17 -4.03
CA LEU A 142 -13.38 -2.22 -4.26
C LEU A 142 -14.06 -0.84 -4.37
N LEU A 143 -13.41 0.23 -3.93
CA LEU A 143 -13.90 1.60 -4.19
C LEU A 143 -13.71 2.04 -5.65
N TYR A 144 -12.87 1.34 -6.42
CA TYR A 144 -12.46 1.73 -7.77
C TYR A 144 -12.71 0.67 -8.83
N MET A 145 -13.04 -0.57 -8.46
CA MET A 145 -13.25 -1.68 -9.40
C MET A 145 -14.24 -2.70 -8.84
N CYS A 146 -14.73 -3.61 -9.69
CA CYS A 146 -15.65 -4.67 -9.27
C CYS A 146 -14.94 -5.76 -8.44
N GLU A 147 -15.71 -6.72 -7.92
CA GLU A 147 -15.19 -7.79 -7.04
C GLU A 147 -14.08 -8.61 -7.69
N GLU A 148 -14.28 -9.10 -8.92
CA GLU A 148 -13.29 -9.93 -9.60
C GLU A 148 -12.03 -9.12 -9.95
N ASP A 149 -12.19 -7.89 -10.44
CA ASP A 149 -11.05 -7.01 -10.73
C ASP A 149 -10.23 -6.71 -9.46
N ALA A 150 -10.91 -6.51 -8.32
CA ALA A 150 -10.29 -6.28 -7.02
C ALA A 150 -9.56 -7.53 -6.52
N PHE A 151 -10.17 -8.70 -6.67
CA PHE A 151 -9.55 -9.99 -6.36
C PHE A 151 -8.25 -10.18 -7.14
N TRP A 152 -8.27 -10.01 -8.47
CA TRP A 152 -7.06 -10.19 -9.28
C TRP A 152 -6.01 -9.12 -9.06
N THR A 153 -6.42 -7.88 -8.76
CA THR A 153 -5.47 -6.81 -8.41
C THR A 153 -4.80 -7.06 -7.05
N LEU A 154 -5.56 -7.57 -6.07
CA LEU A 154 -5.01 -8.02 -4.78
C LEU A 154 -4.03 -9.17 -5.00
N THR A 155 -4.42 -10.19 -5.76
CA THR A 155 -3.57 -11.34 -6.10
C THR A 155 -2.29 -10.91 -6.81
N ALA A 156 -2.38 -9.97 -7.75
CA ALA A 156 -1.22 -9.43 -8.45
C ALA A 156 -0.22 -8.75 -7.50
N LEU A 157 -0.70 -8.01 -6.50
CA LEU A 157 0.15 -7.38 -5.48
C LEU A 157 0.81 -8.43 -4.56
N LEU A 158 0.04 -9.40 -4.08
CA LEU A 158 0.52 -10.37 -3.09
C LEU A 158 1.45 -11.42 -3.73
N LYS A 159 1.09 -11.94 -4.90
CA LYS A 159 1.89 -12.93 -5.64
C LYS A 159 3.00 -12.33 -6.50
N GLY A 160 3.03 -11.00 -6.65
CA GLY A 160 4.12 -10.29 -7.31
C GLY A 160 4.12 -10.43 -8.83
N ALA A 161 3.02 -10.03 -9.47
CA ALA A 161 2.90 -10.10 -10.93
C ALA A 161 3.83 -9.11 -11.67
N VAL A 162 4.07 -7.93 -11.08
CA VAL A 162 4.93 -6.87 -11.66
C VAL A 162 6.11 -6.52 -10.77
N HIS A 163 5.90 -6.46 -9.45
CA HIS A 163 6.93 -6.17 -8.45
C HIS A 163 7.15 -7.39 -7.55
N ALA A 164 8.18 -7.33 -6.69
CA ALA A 164 8.42 -8.38 -5.71
C ALA A 164 7.14 -8.71 -4.89
N PRO A 165 6.87 -9.99 -4.61
CA PRO A 165 5.65 -10.43 -3.96
C PRO A 165 5.52 -9.87 -2.54
N LEU A 166 4.31 -9.45 -2.19
CA LEU A 166 3.97 -8.90 -0.88
C LEU A 166 3.33 -9.93 0.07
N GLU A 167 3.05 -11.14 -0.39
CA GLU A 167 2.45 -12.22 0.42
C GLU A 167 3.24 -12.51 1.70
N GLY A 168 4.57 -12.29 1.71
CA GLY A 168 5.39 -12.45 2.90
C GLY A 168 5.04 -11.48 4.04
N LEU A 169 4.25 -10.44 3.80
CA LEU A 169 3.67 -9.59 4.84
C LEU A 169 2.55 -10.30 5.60
N PHE A 170 1.98 -11.36 5.02
CA PHE A 170 0.80 -12.07 5.52
C PHE A 170 1.05 -13.57 5.71
N ARG A 171 2.24 -14.09 5.38
CA ARG A 171 2.62 -15.46 5.72
C ARG A 171 2.84 -15.61 7.24
N PRO A 172 2.66 -16.82 7.80
CA PRO A 172 2.98 -17.09 9.20
C PRO A 172 4.38 -16.60 9.58
N GLY A 173 4.50 -15.93 10.73
CA GLY A 173 5.74 -15.28 11.18
C GLY A 173 6.04 -13.92 10.54
N LEU A 174 5.24 -13.46 9.57
CA LEU A 174 5.35 -12.15 8.91
C LEU A 174 6.78 -11.83 8.40
N PRO A 175 7.44 -12.77 7.68
CA PRO A 175 8.87 -12.66 7.37
C PRO A 175 9.23 -11.38 6.59
N LEU A 176 8.38 -10.96 5.66
CA LEU A 176 8.62 -9.73 4.91
C LEU A 176 8.41 -8.48 5.76
N LEU A 177 7.50 -8.53 6.74
CA LEU A 177 7.29 -7.42 7.66
C LEU A 177 8.51 -7.23 8.55
N GLN A 178 9.04 -8.31 9.12
CA GLN A 178 10.27 -8.26 9.93
C GLN A 178 11.44 -7.67 9.12
N GLN A 179 11.61 -8.15 7.88
CA GLN A 179 12.60 -7.60 6.96
C GLN A 179 12.37 -6.09 6.71
N TYR A 180 11.14 -5.68 6.42
CA TYR A 180 10.82 -4.27 6.13
C TYR A 180 11.03 -3.37 7.35
N LEU A 181 10.68 -3.83 8.55
CA LEU A 181 10.92 -3.09 9.79
C LEU A 181 12.42 -2.92 10.07
N PHE A 182 13.21 -3.97 9.86
CA PHE A 182 14.68 -3.91 9.95
C PHE A 182 15.25 -2.89 8.95
N GLN A 183 14.88 -3.01 7.67
CA GLN A 183 15.31 -2.10 6.62
C GLN A 183 14.88 -0.65 6.90
N PHE A 184 13.67 -0.45 7.41
CA PHE A 184 13.17 0.87 7.75
C PHE A 184 13.95 1.49 8.91
N SER A 185 14.25 0.71 9.96
CA SER A 185 15.09 1.16 11.08
C SER A 185 16.43 1.73 10.59
N ARG A 186 17.12 1.00 9.70
CA ARG A 186 18.39 1.45 9.10
C ARG A 186 18.22 2.72 8.28
N LEU A 187 17.13 2.83 7.52
CA LEU A 187 16.84 4.04 6.74
C LEU A 187 16.52 5.25 7.63
N VAL A 188 15.83 5.07 8.76
CA VAL A 188 15.56 6.17 9.71
C VAL A 188 16.88 6.72 10.24
N ASP A 189 17.82 5.84 10.59
CA ASP A 189 19.12 6.24 11.14
C ASP A 189 19.98 7.01 10.15
N GLU A 190 19.92 6.65 8.87
CA GLU A 190 20.70 7.31 7.83
C GLU A 190 20.05 8.60 7.30
N GLU A 191 18.74 8.57 7.03
CA GLU A 191 18.05 9.63 6.28
C GLU A 191 17.38 10.67 7.19
N VAL A 192 17.06 10.31 8.44
CA VAL A 192 16.51 11.22 9.47
C VAL A 192 17.19 11.01 10.84
N PRO A 193 18.53 11.17 10.91
CA PRO A 193 19.34 10.75 12.06
C PRO A 193 18.95 11.38 13.40
N ARG A 194 18.47 12.63 13.39
CA ARG A 194 17.98 13.30 14.62
C ARG A 194 16.79 12.56 15.23
N VAL A 195 15.82 12.19 14.39
CA VAL A 195 14.66 11.40 14.81
C VAL A 195 15.09 10.00 15.22
N GLY A 196 15.94 9.33 14.44
CA GLY A 196 16.45 7.99 14.77
C GLY A 196 17.16 7.95 16.12
N SER A 197 18.02 8.93 16.41
CA SER A 197 18.70 9.04 17.70
C SER A 197 17.74 9.28 18.86
N HIS A 198 16.71 10.12 18.66
CA HIS A 198 15.70 10.39 19.68
C HIS A 198 14.84 9.16 19.95
N LEU A 199 14.38 8.46 18.91
CA LEU A 199 13.64 7.19 19.06
C LEU A 199 14.43 6.16 19.87
N ARG A 200 15.73 5.97 19.58
CA ARG A 200 16.58 5.08 20.38
C ARG A 200 16.73 5.52 21.83
N LYS A 201 16.94 6.82 22.06
CA LYS A 201 17.08 7.38 23.41
C LYS A 201 15.82 7.11 24.25
N GLU A 202 14.65 7.25 23.63
CA GLU A 202 13.36 6.99 24.28
C GLU A 202 12.95 5.51 24.26
N GLY A 203 13.76 4.60 23.69
CA GLY A 203 13.42 3.17 23.61
C GLY A 203 12.25 2.86 22.65
N VAL A 204 11.99 3.70 21.66
CA VAL A 204 10.95 3.50 20.64
C VAL A 204 11.52 2.78 19.42
N HIS A 205 11.01 1.59 19.15
CA HIS A 205 11.40 0.79 17.98
C HIS A 205 10.35 0.91 16.86
N PRO A 206 10.74 0.88 15.57
CA PRO A 206 9.78 0.92 14.45
C PRO A 206 8.67 -0.14 14.51
N THR A 207 8.94 -1.31 15.10
CA THR A 207 7.96 -2.37 15.34
C THR A 207 6.72 -1.88 16.11
N MET A 208 6.88 -0.88 16.98
CA MET A 208 5.82 -0.34 17.86
C MET A 208 4.82 0.58 17.14
N PHE A 209 5.14 1.10 15.94
CA PHE A 209 4.28 2.06 15.24
C PHE A 209 4.22 1.91 13.73
N CYS A 210 5.22 1.27 13.09
CA CYS A 210 5.29 1.17 11.62
C CYS A 210 4.61 -0.08 11.07
N SER A 211 4.29 -1.09 11.89
CA SER A 211 3.78 -2.37 11.41
C SER A 211 2.55 -2.22 10.51
N HIS A 212 1.60 -1.34 10.89
CA HIS A 212 0.42 -1.07 10.08
C HIS A 212 0.70 -0.28 8.79
N TRP A 213 1.81 0.46 8.69
CA TRP A 213 2.17 1.20 7.47
C TRP A 213 2.49 0.23 6.35
N PHE A 214 3.21 -0.84 6.66
CA PHE A 214 3.56 -1.89 5.70
C PHE A 214 2.40 -2.85 5.46
N ILE A 215 1.78 -3.37 6.53
CA ILE A 215 0.70 -4.37 6.42
C ILE A 215 -0.50 -3.84 5.65
N THR A 216 -0.88 -2.58 5.87
CA THR A 216 -2.03 -1.98 5.17
C THR A 216 -1.62 -1.15 3.96
N LEU A 217 -0.33 -1.07 3.64
CA LEU A 217 0.18 -0.18 2.58
C LEU A 217 -0.33 1.26 2.78
N PHE A 218 -0.24 1.72 4.03
CA PHE A 218 -0.78 2.98 4.57
C PHE A 218 -2.30 3.17 4.57
N ALA A 219 -3.08 2.20 4.08
CA ALA A 219 -4.53 2.34 3.91
C ALA A 219 -5.29 2.57 5.22
N TYR A 220 -4.74 2.12 6.36
CA TYR A 220 -5.32 2.41 7.68
C TYR A 220 -4.94 3.80 8.23
N THR A 221 -3.78 4.32 7.85
CA THR A 221 -3.13 5.45 8.53
C THR A 221 -3.34 6.76 7.81
N LEU A 222 -3.24 6.79 6.47
CA LEU A 222 -3.23 8.03 5.72
C LEU A 222 -4.64 8.54 5.41
N PRO A 223 -4.83 9.88 5.36
CA PRO A 223 -6.01 10.45 4.74
C PRO A 223 -6.17 9.97 3.29
N PHE A 224 -7.41 9.85 2.84
CA PHE A 224 -7.76 9.22 1.56
C PHE A 224 -7.02 9.85 0.38
N ASP A 225 -6.98 11.18 0.29
CA ASP A 225 -6.29 11.87 -0.81
C ASP A 225 -4.78 11.55 -0.87
N HIS A 226 -4.11 11.48 0.27
CA HIS A 226 -2.70 11.09 0.35
C HIS A 226 -2.51 9.63 -0.06
N LEU A 227 -3.36 8.75 0.45
CA LEU A 227 -3.35 7.32 0.16
C LEU A 227 -3.43 7.06 -1.35
N LEU A 228 -4.36 7.71 -2.05
CA LEU A 228 -4.52 7.56 -3.50
C LEU A 228 -3.28 8.01 -4.29
N ARG A 229 -2.63 9.11 -3.86
CA ARG A 229 -1.38 9.57 -4.50
C ARG A 229 -0.25 8.56 -4.34
N ILE A 230 -0.18 7.90 -3.19
CA ILE A 230 0.86 6.92 -2.87
C ILE A 230 0.60 5.61 -3.60
N TRP A 231 -0.65 5.16 -3.65
CA TRP A 231 -1.04 3.95 -4.36
C TRP A 231 -0.83 4.04 -5.87
N ASP A 232 -1.07 5.21 -6.49
CA ASP A 232 -0.69 5.45 -7.89
C ASP A 232 0.79 5.10 -8.14
N VAL A 233 1.68 5.55 -7.25
CA VAL A 233 3.13 5.32 -7.38
C VAL A 233 3.52 3.92 -6.94
N LEU A 234 2.82 3.34 -5.96
CA LEU A 234 3.03 1.97 -5.49
C LEU A 234 2.86 0.97 -6.64
N PHE A 235 1.77 1.06 -7.40
CA PHE A 235 1.51 0.14 -8.52
C PHE A 235 2.57 0.26 -9.62
N LEU A 236 3.10 1.46 -9.87
CA LEU A 236 4.14 1.63 -10.89
C LEU A 236 5.55 1.28 -10.40
N GLU A 237 5.93 1.72 -9.21
CA GLU A 237 7.32 1.72 -8.74
C GLU A 237 7.62 0.70 -7.63
N GLY A 238 6.60 0.02 -7.15
CA GLY A 238 6.70 -1.05 -6.15
C GLY A 238 6.78 -0.55 -4.70
N PRO A 239 6.97 -1.48 -3.74
CA PRO A 239 6.82 -1.23 -2.30
C PRO A 239 7.83 -0.24 -1.72
N LYS A 240 8.92 0.10 -2.43
CA LYS A 240 9.89 1.12 -1.99
C LYS A 240 9.26 2.48 -1.69
N ILE A 241 8.10 2.79 -2.28
CA ILE A 241 7.39 4.03 -1.98
C ILE A 241 6.90 4.08 -0.53
N ILE A 242 6.57 2.94 0.08
CA ILE A 242 6.10 2.86 1.47
C ILE A 242 7.20 3.34 2.42
N PHE A 243 8.45 2.87 2.23
CA PHE A 243 9.62 3.35 2.99
C PHE A 243 9.83 4.86 2.83
N ARG A 244 9.80 5.35 1.59
CA ARG A 244 9.96 6.77 1.27
C ARG A 244 8.91 7.65 1.95
N VAL A 245 7.66 7.21 1.97
CA VAL A 245 6.56 7.91 2.64
C VAL A 245 6.80 7.90 4.15
N GLY A 246 7.16 6.77 4.75
CA GLY A 246 7.49 6.69 6.17
C GLY A 246 8.59 7.68 6.57
N LEU A 247 9.68 7.76 5.80
CA LEU A 247 10.75 8.75 6.01
C LEU A 247 10.25 10.19 5.87
N ALA A 248 9.42 10.47 4.86
CA ALA A 248 8.85 11.80 4.65
C ALA A 248 7.92 12.23 5.77
N LEU A 249 7.15 11.30 6.35
CA LEU A 249 6.30 11.53 7.51
C LEU A 249 7.13 11.89 8.73
N LEU A 250 8.15 11.08 9.05
CA LEU A 250 9.08 11.36 10.16
C LEU A 250 9.82 12.69 9.96
N LYS A 251 10.33 12.95 8.76
CA LYS A 251 11.01 14.22 8.44
C LYS A 251 10.09 15.43 8.56
N THR A 252 8.82 15.28 8.21
CA THR A 252 7.85 16.38 8.28
C THR A 252 7.48 16.70 9.73
N ALA A 253 7.39 15.70 10.60
CA ALA A 253 7.06 15.88 12.01
C ALA A 253 8.28 15.99 12.93
N GLU A 254 9.49 16.11 12.37
CA GLU A 254 10.77 16.03 13.12
C GLU A 254 10.77 16.91 14.37
N ASP A 255 10.50 18.20 14.25
CA ASP A 255 10.55 19.13 15.39
C ASP A 255 9.51 18.79 16.47
N THR A 256 8.33 18.28 16.08
CA THR A 256 7.31 17.81 17.03
C THR A 256 7.77 16.54 17.75
N LEU A 257 8.33 15.58 17.02
CA LEU A 257 8.77 14.29 17.59
C LEU A 257 9.92 14.47 18.57
N LEU A 258 10.89 15.33 18.26
CA LEU A 258 12.05 15.59 19.11
C LEU A 258 11.70 16.23 20.46
N ALA A 259 10.52 16.84 20.57
CA ALA A 259 10.05 17.46 21.81
C ALA A 259 9.25 16.51 22.72
N LEU A 260 8.96 15.28 22.26
CA LEU A 260 8.07 14.37 22.97
C LEU A 260 8.85 13.23 23.65
N PRO A 261 8.55 12.93 24.93
CA PRO A 261 9.04 11.72 25.60
C PRO A 261 8.27 10.48 25.12
N PHE A 262 8.80 9.28 25.45
CA PHE A 262 8.29 7.97 25.04
C PHE A 262 6.78 7.85 24.81
N GLU A 263 5.94 8.02 25.85
CA GLU A 263 4.49 7.78 25.74
C GLU A 263 3.80 8.71 24.74
N ARG A 264 4.16 10.00 24.77
CA ARG A 264 3.60 11.01 23.87
C ARG A 264 4.13 10.82 22.45
N LEU A 265 5.36 10.35 22.31
CA LEU A 265 6.00 10.04 21.04
C LEU A 265 5.28 8.88 20.34
N LEU A 266 5.04 7.77 21.06
CA LEU A 266 4.28 6.63 20.55
C LEU A 266 2.83 7.01 20.20
N THR A 267 2.19 7.82 21.05
CA THR A 267 0.83 8.32 20.78
C THR A 267 0.79 9.18 19.53
N ALA A 268 1.76 10.07 19.33
CA ALA A 268 1.86 10.91 18.14
C ALA A 268 2.07 10.07 16.88
N LEU A 269 2.99 9.10 16.90
CA LEU A 269 3.32 8.25 15.75
C LEU A 269 2.17 7.33 15.32
N ASN A 270 1.33 6.89 16.25
CA ASN A 270 0.16 6.05 15.97
C ASN A 270 -1.13 6.86 15.72
N SER A 271 -1.09 8.18 15.85
CA SER A 271 -2.26 9.03 15.70
C SER A 271 -2.70 9.16 14.23
N LYS A 272 -4.01 9.03 14.00
CA LYS A 272 -4.63 9.36 12.70
C LYS A 272 -4.59 10.87 12.38
N HIS A 273 -4.28 11.69 13.37
CA HIS A 273 -4.11 13.14 13.24
C HIS A 273 -2.63 13.54 13.26
N PHE A 274 -1.75 12.67 12.80
CA PHE A 274 -0.32 12.95 12.75
C PHE A 274 -0.07 14.28 12.01
N SER A 275 0.64 15.21 12.65
CA SER A 275 0.80 16.58 12.15
C SER A 275 1.40 16.64 10.74
N ALA A 276 2.17 15.61 10.36
CA ALA A 276 2.71 15.46 9.00
C ALA A 276 1.65 15.38 7.90
N PHE A 277 0.42 14.99 8.22
CA PHE A 277 -0.69 14.92 7.27
C PHE A 277 -1.23 16.30 6.86
N SER A 278 -0.86 17.36 7.59
CA SER A 278 -1.23 18.74 7.26
C SER A 278 -0.62 19.22 5.93
N ARG A 279 0.46 18.58 5.47
CA ARG A 279 1.06 18.91 4.17
C ARG A 279 0.20 18.40 3.01
N PRO A 280 0.01 19.19 1.93
CA PRO A 280 -0.69 18.73 0.74
C PRO A 280 -0.09 17.45 0.16
N PRO A 281 -0.91 16.51 -0.38
CA PRO A 281 -0.43 15.22 -0.89
C PRO A 281 0.73 15.33 -1.89
N ALA A 282 0.70 16.33 -2.77
CA ALA A 282 1.76 16.55 -3.76
C ALA A 282 3.12 16.93 -3.13
N GLN A 283 3.10 17.69 -2.03
CA GLN A 283 4.31 18.10 -1.33
C GLN A 283 4.90 16.93 -0.54
N LEU A 284 4.05 16.18 0.16
CA LEU A 284 4.47 14.96 0.86
C LEU A 284 5.08 13.96 -0.13
N LEU A 285 4.43 13.72 -1.27
CA LEU A 285 4.94 12.82 -2.30
C LEU A 285 6.26 13.33 -2.90
N LYS A 286 6.41 14.64 -3.12
CA LYS A 286 7.68 15.22 -3.60
C LYS A 286 8.82 14.96 -2.62
N LEU A 287 8.58 15.15 -1.32
CA LEU A 287 9.56 14.84 -0.27
C LEU A 287 9.85 13.34 -0.18
N ALA A 288 8.83 12.48 -0.24
CA ALA A 288 9.02 11.03 -0.27
C ALA A 288 9.92 10.61 -1.44
N LEU A 289 9.68 11.17 -2.63
CA LEU A 289 10.45 10.85 -3.83
C LEU A 289 11.89 11.39 -3.82
N SER A 290 12.26 12.31 -2.92
CA SER A 290 13.65 12.76 -2.80
C SER A 290 14.55 11.76 -2.07
N PHE A 291 13.98 10.88 -1.25
CA PHE A 291 14.75 9.83 -0.54
C PHE A 291 15.22 8.72 -1.50
N LYS A 292 16.54 8.51 -1.56
CA LYS A 292 17.18 7.54 -2.47
C LYS A 292 17.43 6.19 -1.79
N VAL A 293 16.34 5.48 -1.48
CA VAL A 293 16.38 4.27 -0.64
C VAL A 293 16.89 2.98 -1.33
N SER A 294 16.91 2.89 -2.65
CA SER A 294 17.07 1.60 -3.36
C SER A 294 18.38 0.85 -3.04
N ARG A 295 19.52 1.54 -3.06
CA ARG A 295 20.82 0.93 -2.74
C ARG A 295 20.87 0.43 -1.29
N ARG A 296 20.31 1.22 -0.37
CA ARG A 296 20.31 0.93 1.06
C ARG A 296 19.39 -0.23 1.42
N LEU A 297 18.20 -0.28 0.82
CA LEU A 297 17.31 -1.44 0.95
C LEU A 297 18.02 -2.74 0.54
N GLY A 298 18.79 -2.72 -0.57
CA GLY A 298 19.58 -3.88 -0.99
C GLY A 298 20.67 -4.28 0.01
N ALA A 299 21.41 -3.30 0.55
CA ALA A 299 22.44 -3.56 1.56
C ALA A 299 21.86 -4.12 2.87
N SER A 300 20.80 -3.49 3.40
CA SER A 300 20.14 -3.94 4.63
C SER A 300 19.43 -5.28 4.46
N LEU A 301 19.02 -5.65 3.25
CA LEU A 301 18.51 -6.99 2.96
C LEU A 301 19.59 -8.06 3.14
N ALA A 302 20.78 -7.83 2.59
CA ALA A 302 21.90 -8.75 2.72
C ALA A 302 22.32 -8.93 4.19
N GLU A 303 22.31 -7.83 4.96
CA GLU A 303 22.56 -7.84 6.40
C GLU A 303 21.50 -8.66 7.17
N PHE A 304 20.22 -8.41 6.90
CA PHE A 304 19.11 -9.14 7.54
C PHE A 304 19.19 -10.66 7.27
N GLN A 305 19.46 -11.04 6.02
CA GLN A 305 19.61 -12.45 5.64
C GLN A 305 20.82 -13.11 6.30
N LYS A 306 21.90 -12.36 6.51
CA LYS A 306 23.06 -12.87 7.26
C LYS A 306 22.70 -13.12 8.73
N GLN A 307 22.01 -12.17 9.38
CA GLN A 307 21.58 -12.31 10.78
C GLN A 307 20.66 -13.52 11.00
N GLN A 308 19.70 -13.75 10.10
CA GLN A 308 18.82 -14.93 10.20
C GLN A 308 19.55 -16.26 10.03
N LYS A 309 20.61 -16.31 9.21
CA LYS A 309 21.42 -17.53 9.04
C LYS A 309 22.29 -17.82 10.26
N GLU A 310 22.78 -16.78 10.93
CA GLU A 310 23.61 -16.90 12.13
C GLU A 310 22.76 -17.22 13.38
N HIS A 311 21.48 -16.83 13.42
CA HIS A 311 20.57 -17.07 14.54
C HIS A 311 19.23 -17.69 14.08
N PRO A 312 19.21 -18.98 13.67
CA PRO A 312 18.02 -19.61 13.11
C PRO A 312 16.89 -19.86 14.13
N ASN A 313 17.17 -19.85 15.43
CA ASN A 313 16.18 -19.97 16.49
C ASN A 313 15.96 -18.60 17.15
N GLY A 314 14.77 -18.02 16.93
CA GLY A 314 14.37 -16.70 17.39
C GLY A 314 14.58 -16.46 18.89
N LYS A 315 15.74 -15.90 19.22
CA LYS A 315 15.84 -14.90 20.27
C LYS A 315 15.99 -13.57 19.56
N ASP A 316 14.95 -12.76 19.58
CA ASP A 316 14.98 -11.38 19.13
C ASP A 316 16.19 -10.67 19.77
N PRO A 317 17.11 -10.10 18.98
CA PRO A 317 17.98 -9.06 19.50
C PRO A 317 17.21 -7.74 19.44
N LEU A 318 16.52 -7.45 20.56
CA LEU A 318 16.06 -6.14 21.06
C LEU A 318 15.49 -5.11 20.06
#